data_AF-A0A921E2X1-F1
#
_entry.id   AF-A0A921E2X1-F1
#
_cell.length_a   1.000
_cell.length_b   1.000
_cell.length_c   1.000
_cell.angle_alpha   90.00
_cell.angle_beta   90.00
_cell.angle_gamma   90.00
#
_symmetry.space_group_name_H-M   'P 1'
#
loop_
_entity.id
_entity.type
_entity.pdbx_description
1 polymer ?
#
loop_
_entity_poly.entity_id
_entity_poly.type
_entity_poly.pdbx_seq_one_letter_code
_entity_poly.pdbx_strand_id
1 'polypeptide(L)'
;MAVISGTNGNNILTGTTDDDIILGLLGNDVITDPGGFNRIDGQDGDDQITGGSGLDYIAGGPGNDTIYGGDGFDQLIGEAGDDVIYGQEGNDYAAGNPGNDTLFGGPGDDFFVGEQGFDLVYGDAGNDFVAGGEDDDIVHGGDGDDLVDGDLGNDTLFGDAGNDTVFGDYGDDRMSGGSGVNTLDGALGVDTAVFDFAFAQAGVTSAGTLSVIAGQNSTDTVKNTEIFEFSDRSIVQGDGNQTVDDLFYFSRYDDVYRNGIDAEAHYNTYGWKEGRDPNAFFDTEGYLAVYTDVAAAGVNPLEHYLTYGWKEGRDPSAQFDTKQYLAVNGDVAAAGVNPLLHYLENGAVEGRATYNDGAFA
;
A
#
# COMPACT_ATOMS: atom_id res chain seq x y z
N MET A 1 35.23 -10.81 25.43
CA MET A 1 35.58 -9.43 25.03
C MET A 1 37.05 -9.28 24.73
N ALA A 2 37.46 -9.76 23.55
CA ALA A 2 38.71 -9.30 22.94
C ALA A 2 38.45 -8.02 22.13
N VAL A 3 39.54 -7.35 21.77
CA VAL A 3 39.53 -6.23 20.82
C VAL A 3 40.49 -6.58 19.71
N ILE A 4 39.98 -6.68 18.49
CA ILE A 4 40.71 -7.08 17.29
C ILE A 4 40.66 -5.89 16.34
N SER A 5 41.81 -5.43 15.88
CA SER A 5 41.89 -4.28 15.00
C SER A 5 42.85 -4.57 13.87
N GLY A 6 42.43 -4.22 12.66
CA GLY A 6 43.22 -4.30 11.45
C GLY A 6 44.31 -3.23 11.35
N THR A 7 44.59 -2.87 10.12
CA THR A 7 45.57 -1.88 9.67
C THR A 7 44.91 -1.00 8.62
N ASN A 8 45.61 0.03 8.15
CA ASN A 8 45.09 0.90 7.10
C ASN A 8 45.18 0.30 5.69
N GLY A 9 45.00 -1.01 5.56
CA GLY A 9 44.95 -1.69 4.28
C GLY A 9 44.39 -3.10 4.49
N ASN A 10 43.99 -3.72 3.39
CA ASN A 10 43.17 -4.93 3.37
C ASN A 10 43.60 -6.01 4.35
N ASN A 11 42.66 -6.48 5.14
CA ASN A 11 42.85 -7.43 6.22
C ASN A 11 41.94 -8.64 6.11
N ILE A 12 42.35 -9.69 6.80
CA ILE A 12 41.51 -10.84 7.10
C ILE A 12 41.51 -10.94 8.62
N LEU A 13 40.38 -10.57 9.23
CA LEU A 13 40.18 -10.53 10.66
C LEU A 13 39.27 -11.69 11.06
N THR A 14 39.59 -12.36 12.15
CA THR A 14 38.76 -13.44 12.69
C THR A 14 38.55 -13.23 14.17
N GLY A 15 37.29 -13.17 14.57
CA GLY A 15 36.85 -13.10 15.96
C GLY A 15 37.12 -14.37 16.76
N THR A 16 36.65 -14.35 17.99
CA THR A 16 36.63 -15.48 18.92
C THR A 16 35.19 -15.96 19.10
N THR A 17 34.97 -17.00 19.91
CA THR A 17 33.60 -17.49 20.19
C THR A 17 32.94 -16.79 21.39
N ASP A 18 33.63 -15.81 21.97
CA ASP A 18 33.15 -14.97 23.05
C ASP A 18 32.95 -13.55 22.47
N ASP A 19 32.15 -12.70 23.12
CA ASP A 19 31.93 -11.30 22.72
C ASP A 19 33.22 -10.60 22.27
N ASP A 20 33.20 -9.85 21.19
CA ASP A 20 34.35 -9.15 20.63
C ASP A 20 34.03 -7.73 20.16
N ILE A 21 35.08 -6.91 20.06
CA ILE A 21 35.06 -5.66 19.31
C ILE A 21 36.04 -5.81 18.15
N ILE A 22 35.55 -5.76 16.92
CA ILE A 22 36.36 -5.92 15.71
C ILE A 22 36.31 -4.63 14.88
N LEU A 23 37.48 -4.11 14.52
CA LEU A 23 37.65 -2.86 13.77
C LEU A 23 38.50 -3.11 12.51
N GLY A 24 37.92 -2.95 11.31
CA GLY A 24 38.63 -3.09 10.02
C GLY A 24 39.67 -2.00 9.80
N LEU A 25 39.23 -0.74 9.87
CA LEU A 25 39.96 0.52 9.68
C LEU A 25 39.87 1.08 8.26
N LEU A 26 40.93 0.95 7.45
CA LEU A 26 40.89 1.46 6.07
C LEU A 26 41.16 0.32 5.12
N GLY A 27 40.51 0.37 3.96
CA GLY A 27 40.70 -0.55 2.87
C GLY A 27 39.84 -1.80 3.03
N ASN A 28 39.69 -2.52 1.92
CA ASN A 28 38.72 -3.59 1.78
C ASN A 28 39.10 -4.82 2.61
N ASP A 29 38.38 -5.06 3.68
CA ASP A 29 38.61 -6.06 4.70
C ASP A 29 37.66 -7.25 4.58
N VAL A 30 38.12 -8.40 5.08
CA VAL A 30 37.27 -9.59 5.28
C VAL A 30 37.25 -9.88 6.76
N ILE A 31 36.07 -9.74 7.36
CA ILE A 31 35.86 -9.93 8.80
C ILE A 31 34.92 -11.11 9.00
N THR A 32 35.31 -12.06 9.85
CA THR A 32 34.46 -13.20 10.21
C THR A 32 34.48 -13.40 11.71
N ASP A 33 33.30 -13.36 12.33
CA ASP A 33 33.10 -13.67 13.74
C ASP A 33 32.33 -14.99 13.90
N PRO A 34 32.82 -15.97 14.68
CA PRO A 34 32.14 -17.25 14.85
C PRO A 34 31.07 -17.27 15.96
N GLY A 35 30.87 -16.19 16.73
CA GLY A 35 29.76 -16.04 17.67
C GLY A 35 30.11 -15.26 18.94
N GLY A 36 29.09 -14.85 19.68
CA GLY A 36 29.22 -13.95 20.82
C GLY A 36 28.20 -12.82 20.71
N PHE A 37 28.30 -11.82 21.58
CA PHE A 37 27.62 -10.54 21.36
C PHE A 37 28.65 -9.51 20.90
N ASN A 38 28.69 -9.24 19.60
CA ASN A 38 29.82 -8.53 19.01
C ASN A 38 29.49 -7.10 18.60
N ARG A 39 30.53 -6.26 18.56
CA ARG A 39 30.53 -5.01 17.81
C ARG A 39 31.56 -5.12 16.70
N ILE A 40 31.10 -5.12 15.46
CA ILE A 40 31.93 -5.20 14.27
C ILE A 40 31.75 -3.92 13.46
N ASP A 41 32.86 -3.33 13.02
CA ASP A 41 32.90 -2.02 12.36
C ASP A 41 33.96 -2.08 11.25
N GLY A 42 33.54 -2.18 10.00
CA GLY A 42 34.41 -2.24 8.82
C GLY A 42 35.24 -0.97 8.66
N GLN A 43 34.56 0.17 8.78
CA GLN A 43 35.03 1.54 8.55
C GLN A 43 35.19 1.83 7.06
N ASP A 44 36.29 2.46 6.61
CA ASP A 44 36.39 2.87 5.20
C ASP A 44 36.83 1.68 4.34
N GLY A 45 36.16 1.41 3.22
CA GLY A 45 36.55 0.37 2.27
C GLY A 45 35.34 -0.45 1.82
N ASP A 46 35.50 -1.26 0.77
CA ASP A 46 34.45 -2.23 0.40
C ASP A 46 34.72 -3.54 1.17
N ASP A 47 34.03 -3.72 2.29
CA ASP A 47 34.26 -4.76 3.27
C ASP A 47 33.32 -5.95 3.10
N GLN A 48 33.79 -7.13 3.51
CA GLN A 48 32.98 -8.34 3.63
C GLN A 48 32.93 -8.76 5.08
N ILE A 49 31.77 -8.62 5.70
CA ILE A 49 31.57 -8.86 7.12
C ILE A 49 30.60 -10.01 7.30
N THR A 50 31.00 -11.00 8.09
CA THR A 50 30.16 -12.13 8.50
C THR A 50 30.12 -12.18 10.02
N GLY A 51 28.96 -11.89 10.59
CA GLY A 51 28.64 -12.12 11.98
C GLY A 51 28.50 -13.61 12.29
N GLY A 52 28.22 -13.90 13.55
CA GLY A 52 28.23 -15.25 14.08
C GLY A 52 26.86 -15.69 14.59
N SER A 53 26.88 -16.55 15.60
CA SER A 53 25.68 -16.76 16.41
C SER A 53 25.63 -15.73 17.53
N GLY A 54 24.48 -15.11 17.79
CA GLY A 54 24.32 -14.24 18.94
C GLY A 54 23.47 -13.02 18.64
N LEU A 55 23.79 -11.89 19.24
CA LEU A 55 23.27 -10.60 18.80
C LEU A 55 24.48 -9.76 18.48
N ASP A 56 24.61 -9.42 17.21
CA ASP A 56 25.73 -8.68 16.68
C ASP A 56 25.28 -7.28 16.28
N TYR A 57 26.12 -6.29 16.59
CA TYR A 57 26.04 -4.97 16.00
C TYR A 57 27.11 -4.89 14.92
N ILE A 58 26.69 -4.75 13.66
CA ILE A 58 27.57 -4.70 12.51
C ILE A 58 27.35 -3.40 11.76
N ALA A 59 28.42 -2.63 11.57
CA ALA A 59 28.47 -1.49 10.67
C ALA A 59 29.46 -1.77 9.54
N GLY A 60 29.04 -1.60 8.29
CA GLY A 60 29.91 -1.64 7.11
C GLY A 60 30.86 -0.45 7.15
N GLY A 61 30.28 0.75 7.09
CA GLY A 61 31.01 2.00 7.06
C GLY A 61 30.97 2.61 5.65
N PRO A 62 31.85 3.57 5.33
CA PRO A 62 31.88 4.11 3.98
C PRO A 62 32.50 3.14 2.97
N GLY A 63 31.76 2.76 1.94
CA GLY A 63 32.17 1.85 0.88
C GLY A 63 31.00 0.99 0.42
N ASN A 64 31.24 0.10 -0.54
CA ASN A 64 30.20 -0.83 -0.98
C ASN A 64 30.38 -2.17 -0.26
N ASP A 65 29.71 -2.34 0.86
CA ASP A 65 29.92 -3.43 1.79
C ASP A 65 29.03 -4.63 1.51
N THR A 66 29.44 -5.79 2.01
CA THR A 66 28.60 -6.99 2.07
C THR A 66 28.56 -7.49 3.50
N ILE A 67 27.37 -7.45 4.11
CA ILE A 67 27.13 -7.81 5.50
C ILE A 67 26.26 -9.07 5.56
N TYR A 68 26.68 -10.05 6.36
CA TYR A 68 25.87 -11.21 6.74
C TYR A 68 25.72 -11.19 8.27
N GLY A 69 24.50 -11.07 8.79
CA GLY A 69 24.20 -11.02 10.23
C GLY A 69 24.53 -12.33 10.91
N GLY A 70 23.91 -13.42 10.46
CA GLY A 70 24.18 -14.76 10.98
C GLY A 70 22.97 -15.36 11.65
N ASP A 71 23.16 -15.99 12.81
CA ASP A 71 22.03 -16.45 13.61
C ASP A 71 21.79 -15.45 14.75
N GLY A 72 20.56 -14.95 14.90
CA GLY A 72 20.08 -14.36 16.15
C GLY A 72 19.20 -13.13 16.02
N PHE A 73 19.59 -12.02 16.63
CA PHE A 73 18.80 -10.78 16.56
C PHE A 73 19.79 -9.66 16.33
N ASP A 74 20.16 -9.44 15.08
CA ASP A 74 21.29 -8.60 14.71
C ASP A 74 20.85 -7.18 14.36
N GLN A 75 21.79 -6.25 14.49
CA GLN A 75 21.65 -4.87 14.06
C GLN A 75 22.69 -4.59 12.99
N LEU A 76 22.24 -4.40 11.75
CA LEU A 76 23.07 -4.27 10.55
C LEU A 76 22.92 -2.88 9.95
N ILE A 77 24.03 -2.18 9.72
CA ILE A 77 24.05 -0.81 9.22
C ILE A 77 25.03 -0.74 8.05
N GLY A 78 24.56 -0.42 6.84
CA GLY A 78 25.42 -0.23 5.67
C GLY A 78 26.32 0.99 5.80
N GLU A 79 25.68 2.14 6.06
CA GLU A 79 26.25 3.49 6.15
C GLU A 79 26.32 4.24 4.82
N ALA A 80 27.41 4.22 4.07
CA ALA A 80 27.48 5.06 2.87
C ALA A 80 28.14 4.33 1.71
N GLY A 81 27.37 4.08 0.66
CA GLY A 81 27.81 3.32 -0.52
C GLY A 81 26.70 2.38 -0.94
N ASP A 82 26.92 1.58 -1.99
CA ASP A 82 25.91 0.61 -2.43
C ASP A 82 26.17 -0.72 -1.73
N ASP A 83 25.41 -1.01 -0.68
CA ASP A 83 25.60 -2.11 0.26
C ASP A 83 24.71 -3.31 -0.06
N VAL A 84 25.16 -4.49 0.37
CA VAL A 84 24.36 -5.71 0.35
C VAL A 84 24.28 -6.30 1.75
N ILE A 85 23.09 -6.35 2.32
CA ILE A 85 22.86 -6.80 3.70
C ILE A 85 21.97 -8.04 3.70
N TYR A 86 22.41 -9.08 4.40
CA TYR A 86 21.64 -10.29 4.68
C TYR A 86 21.44 -10.41 6.20
N GLY A 87 20.22 -10.30 6.70
CA GLY A 87 19.86 -10.59 8.11
C GLY A 87 20.21 -12.02 8.47
N GLN A 88 19.64 -12.94 7.68
CA GLN A 88 19.68 -14.39 7.86
C GLN A 88 18.68 -14.86 8.91
N GLU A 89 19.08 -15.65 9.91
CA GLU A 89 18.12 -16.30 10.79
C GLU A 89 17.84 -15.45 12.03
N GLY A 90 16.56 -15.23 12.31
CA GLY A 90 16.08 -14.53 13.49
C GLY A 90 15.57 -13.15 13.17
N ASN A 91 15.19 -12.36 14.19
CA ASN A 91 14.49 -11.10 13.93
C ASN A 91 15.48 -9.94 13.98
N ASP A 92 15.81 -9.43 12.81
CA ASP A 92 16.91 -8.52 12.60
C ASP A 92 16.43 -7.09 12.38
N TYR A 93 17.34 -6.15 12.59
CA TYR A 93 17.20 -4.76 12.17
C TYR A 93 18.25 -4.47 11.11
N ALA A 94 17.85 -3.91 9.97
CA ALA A 94 18.79 -3.42 8.97
C ALA A 94 18.43 -2.01 8.49
N ALA A 95 19.46 -1.18 8.27
CA ALA A 95 19.35 0.09 7.58
C ALA A 95 20.44 0.19 6.51
N GLY A 96 20.04 0.43 5.25
CA GLY A 96 20.97 0.70 4.14
C GLY A 96 21.76 1.98 4.42
N ASN A 97 21.03 3.08 4.66
CA ASN A 97 21.52 4.48 4.75
C ASN A 97 21.84 5.00 3.33
N PRO A 98 22.59 6.11 3.10
CA PRO A 98 22.80 6.60 1.75
C PRO A 98 23.52 5.60 0.81
N GLY A 99 22.82 5.15 -0.23
CA GLY A 99 23.27 4.04 -1.07
C GLY A 99 22.22 3.63 -2.09
N ASN A 100 22.56 2.77 -3.05
CA ASN A 100 21.53 1.95 -3.70
C ASN A 100 21.70 0.55 -3.15
N ASP A 101 21.00 0.28 -2.08
CA ASP A 101 21.27 -0.85 -1.22
C ASP A 101 20.38 -2.04 -1.60
N THR A 102 20.83 -3.24 -1.25
CA THR A 102 20.03 -4.44 -1.37
C THR A 102 19.99 -5.16 -0.03
N LEU A 103 18.80 -5.27 0.54
CA LEU A 103 18.59 -5.85 1.86
C LEU A 103 17.73 -7.11 1.75
N PHE A 104 18.12 -8.17 2.45
CA PHE A 104 17.39 -9.44 2.56
C PHE A 104 17.22 -9.80 4.04
N GLY A 105 15.98 -9.81 4.54
CA GLY A 105 15.66 -10.17 5.94
C GLY A 105 16.07 -11.60 6.23
N GLY A 106 15.45 -12.54 5.53
CA GLY A 106 15.63 -13.97 5.74
C GLY A 106 14.47 -14.52 6.58
N PRO A 107 14.67 -15.63 7.31
CA PRO A 107 13.65 -16.12 8.23
C PRO A 107 13.62 -15.31 9.54
N GLY A 108 12.49 -14.69 9.87
CA GLY A 108 12.38 -13.85 11.07
C GLY A 108 11.23 -12.86 10.95
N ASP A 109 10.85 -12.19 12.04
CA ASP A 109 10.02 -10.99 11.91
C ASP A 109 10.94 -9.76 11.92
N ASP A 110 11.32 -9.26 10.75
CA ASP A 110 12.41 -8.30 10.53
C ASP A 110 11.95 -6.83 10.47
N PHE A 111 12.88 -5.90 10.68
CA PHE A 111 12.67 -4.46 10.49
C PHE A 111 13.76 -3.87 9.59
N PHE A 112 13.45 -3.66 8.32
CA PHE A 112 14.43 -3.33 7.27
C PHE A 112 14.03 -2.03 6.55
N VAL A 113 14.98 -1.11 6.39
CA VAL A 113 14.77 0.20 5.74
C VAL A 113 15.92 0.49 4.78
N GLY A 114 15.63 0.84 3.53
CA GLY A 114 16.64 1.27 2.56
C GLY A 114 17.31 2.59 2.94
N GLU A 115 16.49 3.59 3.27
CA GLU A 115 16.84 4.97 3.65
C GLU A 115 17.03 5.94 2.48
N GLN A 116 18.22 6.12 1.90
CA GLN A 116 18.38 7.11 0.82
C GLN A 116 19.01 6.48 -0.41
N GLY A 117 18.26 6.45 -1.50
CA GLY A 117 18.69 6.07 -2.84
C GLY A 117 17.77 5.01 -3.43
N PHE A 118 18.13 4.40 -4.55
CA PHE A 118 17.25 3.44 -5.22
C PHE A 118 17.47 2.04 -4.63
N ASP A 119 16.67 1.70 -3.63
CA ASP A 119 16.86 0.52 -2.80
C ASP A 119 16.01 -0.67 -3.25
N LEU A 120 16.50 -1.86 -2.90
CA LEU A 120 15.80 -3.11 -3.09
C LEU A 120 15.72 -3.87 -1.76
N VAL A 121 14.54 -3.89 -1.17
CA VAL A 121 14.32 -4.43 0.19
C VAL A 121 13.40 -5.65 0.13
N TYR A 122 13.85 -6.76 0.72
CA TYR A 122 13.07 -7.99 0.89
C TYR A 122 12.95 -8.33 2.38
N GLY A 123 11.73 -8.51 2.89
CA GLY A 123 11.49 -9.08 4.23
C GLY A 123 11.76 -10.60 4.25
N ASP A 124 11.45 -11.27 3.15
CA ASP A 124 11.56 -12.72 2.95
C ASP A 124 10.51 -13.53 3.73
N ALA A 125 10.79 -14.04 4.94
CA ALA A 125 9.88 -14.99 5.59
C ALA A 125 9.63 -14.67 7.06
N GLY A 126 8.41 -14.25 7.37
CA GLY A 126 7.91 -13.90 8.69
C GLY A 126 7.03 -12.68 8.58
N ASN A 127 6.71 -11.99 9.67
CA ASN A 127 5.86 -10.81 9.62
C ASN A 127 6.75 -9.58 9.74
N ASP A 128 7.06 -8.99 8.59
CA ASP A 128 8.13 -8.02 8.46
C ASP A 128 7.60 -6.59 8.44
N PHE A 129 8.45 -5.66 8.86
CA PHE A 129 8.35 -4.26 8.50
C PHE A 129 9.46 -3.97 7.48
N VAL A 130 9.07 -3.58 6.27
CA VAL A 130 10.00 -3.22 5.20
C VAL A 130 9.64 -1.86 4.63
N ALA A 131 10.66 -1.00 4.48
CA ALA A 131 10.48 0.33 3.92
C ALA A 131 11.56 0.67 2.89
N GLY A 132 11.16 1.37 1.82
CA GLY A 132 12.06 1.91 0.80
C GLY A 132 12.90 3.06 1.36
N GLY A 133 12.26 4.21 1.58
CA GLY A 133 12.91 5.40 2.13
C GLY A 133 12.72 6.62 1.23
N GLU A 134 13.80 7.33 0.93
CA GLU A 134 13.84 8.40 -0.07
C GLU A 134 14.25 7.81 -1.43
N ASP A 135 13.64 8.34 -2.51
CA ASP A 135 13.85 7.96 -3.93
C ASP A 135 12.96 6.79 -4.38
N ASP A 136 13.12 6.28 -5.62
CA ASP A 136 12.15 5.33 -6.20
C ASP A 136 12.53 3.86 -5.91
N ASP A 137 11.85 3.21 -4.98
CA ASP A 137 12.28 1.93 -4.42
C ASP A 137 11.51 0.71 -4.94
N ILE A 138 12.06 -0.47 -4.67
CA ILE A 138 11.37 -1.74 -4.84
C ILE A 138 11.36 -2.47 -3.50
N VAL A 139 10.16 -2.69 -2.96
CA VAL A 139 9.98 -3.29 -1.63
C VAL A 139 9.09 -4.52 -1.72
N HIS A 140 9.57 -5.61 -1.15
CA HIS A 140 8.88 -6.90 -1.05
C HIS A 140 8.71 -7.30 0.42
N GLY A 141 7.48 -7.51 0.87
CA GLY A 141 7.17 -8.09 2.19
C GLY A 141 7.70 -9.52 2.25
N GLY A 142 7.06 -10.43 1.51
CA GLY A 142 7.50 -11.81 1.40
C GLY A 142 6.41 -12.79 1.84
N ASP A 143 6.79 -13.86 2.54
CA ASP A 143 5.86 -14.81 3.15
C ASP A 143 5.52 -14.37 4.58
N GLY A 144 4.28 -13.93 4.83
CA GLY A 144 3.77 -13.61 6.18
C GLY A 144 2.81 -12.44 6.15
N ASP A 145 2.38 -11.93 7.31
CA ASP A 145 1.48 -10.77 7.38
C ASP A 145 2.33 -9.48 7.54
N ASP A 146 2.67 -8.83 6.42
CA ASP A 146 3.71 -7.80 6.38
C ASP A 146 3.17 -6.36 6.43
N LEU A 147 4.04 -5.43 6.85
CA LEU A 147 3.87 -4.00 6.64
C LEU A 147 4.94 -3.51 5.65
N VAL A 148 4.47 -3.09 4.49
CA VAL A 148 5.30 -2.59 3.38
C VAL A 148 5.06 -1.10 3.22
N ASP A 149 6.12 -0.30 3.28
CA ASP A 149 6.06 1.17 3.23
C ASP A 149 6.96 1.72 2.10
N GLY A 150 6.41 2.59 1.25
CA GLY A 150 7.18 3.28 0.20
C GLY A 150 7.94 4.50 0.71
N ASP A 151 7.41 5.19 1.73
CA ASP A 151 7.88 6.50 2.18
C ASP A 151 7.83 7.61 1.10
N LEU A 152 8.96 8.00 0.51
CA LEU A 152 9.08 9.15 -0.41
C LEU A 152 9.63 8.70 -1.76
N GLY A 153 8.79 8.51 -2.76
CA GLY A 153 9.27 7.90 -3.99
C GLY A 153 8.17 7.67 -4.99
N ASN A 154 8.50 7.18 -6.17
CA ASN A 154 7.51 6.48 -6.99
C ASN A 154 7.83 4.99 -6.88
N ASP A 155 7.25 4.35 -5.88
CA ASP A 155 7.72 3.06 -5.43
C ASP A 155 6.99 1.91 -6.11
N THR A 156 7.66 0.76 -6.15
CA THR A 156 7.04 -0.51 -6.55
C THR A 156 6.97 -1.44 -5.35
N LEU A 157 5.77 -1.64 -4.83
CA LEU A 157 5.53 -2.27 -3.53
C LEU A 157 4.77 -3.59 -3.69
N PHE A 158 5.25 -4.64 -3.02
CA PHE A 158 4.65 -5.97 -3.04
C PHE A 158 4.46 -6.48 -1.61
N GLY A 159 3.21 -6.76 -1.22
CA GLY A 159 2.91 -7.52 0.00
C GLY A 159 3.25 -9.01 -0.13
N ASP A 160 3.20 -9.54 -1.35
CA ASP A 160 3.47 -10.95 -1.67
C ASP A 160 2.49 -11.95 -1.00
N ALA A 161 2.86 -12.65 0.06
CA ALA A 161 2.13 -13.81 0.55
C ALA A 161 1.71 -13.71 2.03
N GLY A 162 0.66 -12.97 2.32
CA GLY A 162 -0.13 -13.18 3.52
C GLY A 162 -1.26 -12.18 3.63
N ASN A 163 -1.46 -11.56 4.79
CA ASN A 163 -2.44 -10.49 4.95
C ASN A 163 -1.71 -9.18 5.19
N ASP A 164 -1.37 -8.53 4.10
CA ASP A 164 -0.37 -7.47 4.09
C ASP A 164 -1.02 -6.10 4.16
N THR A 165 -0.28 -5.13 4.71
CA THR A 165 -0.62 -3.72 4.66
C THR A 165 0.45 -2.98 3.87
N VAL A 166 0.06 -2.38 2.74
CA VAL A 166 0.96 -1.67 1.83
C VAL A 166 0.60 -0.19 1.81
N PHE A 167 1.57 0.67 2.11
CA PHE A 167 1.46 2.13 2.05
C PHE A 167 2.38 2.68 0.96
N GLY A 168 1.82 3.40 -0.02
CA GLY A 168 2.61 4.14 -1.02
C GLY A 168 3.17 5.46 -0.48
N ASP A 169 2.41 6.12 0.39
CA ASP A 169 2.77 7.41 0.99
C ASP A 169 2.93 8.56 -0.03
N TYR A 170 4.14 9.02 -0.36
CA TYR A 170 4.34 10.19 -1.23
C TYR A 170 4.92 9.81 -2.59
N GLY A 171 4.11 10.03 -3.63
CA GLY A 171 4.52 9.97 -5.03
C GLY A 171 3.58 9.09 -5.83
N ASP A 172 3.94 8.74 -7.05
CA ASP A 172 3.06 7.96 -7.94
C ASP A 172 3.38 6.47 -7.81
N ASP A 173 2.75 5.80 -6.85
CA ASP A 173 3.17 4.46 -6.41
C ASP A 173 2.47 3.32 -7.17
N ARG A 174 3.11 2.16 -7.15
CA ARG A 174 2.60 0.93 -7.76
C ARG A 174 2.61 -0.21 -6.77
N MET A 175 1.42 -0.57 -6.27
CA MET A 175 1.24 -1.52 -5.18
C MET A 175 0.57 -2.82 -5.64
N SER A 176 1.03 -3.96 -5.13
CA SER A 176 0.32 -5.23 -5.22
C SER A 176 0.26 -5.91 -3.86
N GLY A 177 -0.94 -6.29 -3.41
CA GLY A 177 -1.09 -7.05 -2.17
C GLY A 177 -0.73 -8.53 -2.30
N GLY A 178 -0.62 -9.05 -3.52
CA GLY A 178 -0.34 -10.48 -3.73
C GLY A 178 -1.51 -11.39 -3.29
N SER A 179 -1.23 -12.44 -2.54
CA SER A 179 -2.24 -13.40 -2.07
C SER A 179 -2.86 -12.97 -0.73
N GLY A 180 -3.92 -13.64 -0.27
CA GLY A 180 -4.51 -13.38 1.06
C GLY A 180 -5.37 -12.11 1.15
N VAL A 181 -5.48 -11.48 2.32
CA VAL A 181 -6.42 -10.37 2.58
C VAL A 181 -5.65 -9.10 2.92
N ASN A 182 -5.53 -8.21 1.94
CA ASN A 182 -4.59 -7.10 2.00
C ASN A 182 -5.27 -5.75 2.14
N THR A 183 -4.53 -4.77 2.64
CA THR A 183 -4.89 -3.35 2.63
C THR A 183 -3.86 -2.58 1.83
N LEU A 184 -4.30 -1.83 0.82
CA LEU A 184 -3.45 -0.96 -0.01
C LEU A 184 -3.90 0.50 0.16
N ASP A 185 -2.95 1.38 0.43
CA ASP A 185 -3.16 2.81 0.61
C ASP A 185 -2.12 3.62 -0.16
N GLY A 186 -2.50 4.20 -1.30
CA GLY A 186 -1.56 5.00 -2.10
C GLY A 186 -1.29 6.40 -1.54
N ALA A 187 -2.16 6.88 -0.65
CA ALA A 187 -2.04 8.20 -0.02
C ALA A 187 -1.90 9.38 -1.01
N LEU A 188 -0.71 9.99 -1.14
CA LEU A 188 -0.50 11.25 -1.86
C LEU A 188 0.24 11.02 -3.19
N GLY A 189 -0.51 10.88 -4.26
CA GLY A 189 0.00 11.00 -5.62
C GLY A 189 -1.01 10.50 -6.62
N VAL A 190 -0.54 9.88 -7.70
CA VAL A 190 -1.38 9.13 -8.65
C VAL A 190 -0.99 7.66 -8.59
N ASP A 191 -1.75 6.91 -7.82
CA ASP A 191 -1.33 5.57 -7.43
C ASP A 191 -1.99 4.47 -8.25
N THR A 192 -1.30 3.35 -8.36
CA THR A 192 -1.75 2.17 -9.08
C THR A 192 -1.81 0.93 -8.19
N ALA A 193 -3.01 0.39 -7.98
CA ALA A 193 -3.20 -0.95 -7.42
C ALA A 193 -3.17 -2.00 -8.54
N VAL A 194 -2.33 -3.03 -8.39
CA VAL A 194 -2.03 -4.03 -9.42
C VAL A 194 -2.55 -5.42 -9.03
N PHE A 195 -3.24 -6.05 -9.97
CA PHE A 195 -3.86 -7.37 -9.84
C PHE A 195 -3.40 -8.31 -10.97
N ASP A 196 -3.01 -9.53 -10.62
CA ASP A 196 -2.48 -10.54 -11.55
C ASP A 196 -3.56 -11.32 -12.33
N PHE A 197 -4.83 -10.98 -12.13
CA PHE A 197 -5.98 -11.60 -12.78
C PHE A 197 -6.69 -10.62 -13.73
N ALA A 198 -7.56 -11.15 -14.59
CA ALA A 198 -8.30 -10.33 -15.55
C ALA A 198 -9.48 -9.64 -14.86
N PHE A 199 -9.87 -8.44 -15.29
CA PHE A 199 -10.95 -7.68 -14.65
C PHE A 199 -12.28 -8.43 -14.57
N ALA A 200 -12.58 -9.28 -15.57
CA ALA A 200 -13.79 -10.11 -15.59
C ALA A 200 -13.84 -11.18 -14.46
N GLN A 201 -12.72 -11.43 -13.80
CA GLN A 201 -12.59 -12.33 -12.64
C GLN A 201 -12.71 -11.57 -11.31
N ALA A 202 -12.66 -10.24 -11.33
CA ALA A 202 -12.71 -9.39 -10.16
C ALA A 202 -14.12 -9.35 -9.55
N GLY A 203 -14.23 -9.62 -8.25
CA GLY A 203 -15.36 -9.22 -7.44
C GLY A 203 -15.15 -7.79 -6.93
N VAL A 204 -15.79 -6.80 -7.54
CA VAL A 204 -15.67 -5.39 -7.14
C VAL A 204 -16.82 -4.98 -6.22
N THR A 205 -16.48 -4.53 -5.01
CA THR A 205 -17.40 -3.86 -4.09
C THR A 205 -16.83 -2.51 -3.70
N SER A 206 -17.57 -1.43 -3.96
CA SER A 206 -17.14 -0.09 -3.58
C SER A 206 -17.96 0.44 -2.40
N ALA A 207 -17.28 1.13 -1.49
CA ALA A 207 -17.84 1.90 -0.40
C ALA A 207 -17.18 3.29 -0.41
N GLY A 208 -17.67 4.21 -1.24
CA GLY A 208 -17.02 5.51 -1.43
C GLY A 208 -15.63 5.37 -2.03
N THR A 209 -14.64 6.04 -1.45
CA THR A 209 -13.21 5.92 -1.81
C THR A 209 -12.59 4.57 -1.44
N LEU A 210 -13.29 3.73 -0.68
CA LEU A 210 -12.83 2.38 -0.37
C LEU A 210 -13.32 1.39 -1.44
N SER A 211 -12.40 0.70 -2.09
CA SER A 211 -12.69 -0.36 -3.04
C SER A 211 -12.23 -1.70 -2.47
N VAL A 212 -13.07 -2.72 -2.54
CA VAL A 212 -12.71 -4.10 -2.23
C VAL A 212 -12.70 -4.90 -3.53
N ILE A 213 -11.53 -5.47 -3.84
CA ILE A 213 -11.29 -6.25 -5.06
C ILE A 213 -10.99 -7.69 -4.65
N ALA A 214 -11.93 -8.59 -4.92
CA ALA A 214 -11.76 -10.01 -4.65
C ALA A 214 -11.31 -10.77 -5.91
N GLY A 215 -10.12 -11.37 -5.85
CA GLY A 215 -9.59 -12.32 -6.83
C GLY A 215 -9.92 -13.76 -6.47
N GLN A 216 -9.27 -14.72 -7.14
CA GLN A 216 -9.44 -16.14 -6.82
C GLN A 216 -8.83 -16.52 -5.46
N ASN A 217 -7.70 -15.90 -5.11
CA ASN A 217 -6.91 -16.20 -3.90
C ASN A 217 -6.57 -14.94 -3.08
N SER A 218 -7.05 -13.76 -3.50
CA SER A 218 -6.81 -12.49 -2.80
C SER A 218 -8.11 -11.74 -2.55
N THR A 219 -8.13 -10.90 -1.53
CA THR A 219 -9.15 -9.87 -1.32
C THR A 219 -8.47 -8.62 -0.81
N ASP A 220 -8.39 -7.62 -1.68
CA ASP A 220 -7.63 -6.40 -1.43
C ASP A 220 -8.58 -5.25 -1.13
N THR A 221 -8.36 -4.59 0.00
CA THR A 221 -9.04 -3.35 0.39
C THR A 221 -8.15 -2.18 -0.01
N VAL A 222 -8.58 -1.43 -1.02
CA VAL A 222 -7.81 -0.36 -1.66
C VAL A 222 -8.44 0.99 -1.38
N LYS A 223 -7.63 1.98 -1.02
CA LYS A 223 -8.04 3.39 -0.86
C LYS A 223 -6.93 4.32 -1.36
N ASN A 224 -7.30 5.58 -1.61
CA ASN A 224 -6.38 6.61 -2.12
C ASN A 224 -5.60 6.07 -3.33
N THR A 225 -6.32 5.66 -4.37
CA THR A 225 -5.71 5.05 -5.56
C THR A 225 -6.54 5.39 -6.79
N GLU A 226 -5.89 5.94 -7.81
CA GLU A 226 -6.54 6.44 -9.01
C GLU A 226 -6.61 5.38 -10.11
N ILE A 227 -5.68 4.42 -10.12
CA ILE A 227 -5.53 3.44 -11.19
C ILE A 227 -5.64 2.02 -10.63
N PHE A 228 -6.53 1.23 -11.21
CA PHE A 228 -6.68 -0.19 -10.93
C PHE A 228 -6.24 -0.97 -12.16
N GLU A 229 -5.06 -1.59 -12.08
CA GLU A 229 -4.48 -2.36 -13.17
C GLU A 229 -4.70 -3.86 -12.99
N PHE A 230 -5.41 -4.44 -13.93
CA PHE A 230 -5.64 -5.87 -14.07
C PHE A 230 -4.78 -6.41 -15.22
N SER A 231 -4.53 -7.72 -15.23
CA SER A 231 -3.72 -8.37 -16.28
C SER A 231 -4.18 -8.15 -17.73
N ASP A 232 -5.45 -7.74 -17.95
CA ASP A 232 -6.02 -7.49 -19.27
C ASP A 232 -6.35 -6.01 -19.55
N ARG A 233 -6.34 -5.12 -18.53
CA ARG A 233 -6.72 -3.71 -18.66
C ARG A 233 -6.39 -2.88 -17.43
N SER A 234 -6.36 -1.56 -17.59
CA SER A 234 -6.41 -0.60 -16.49
C SER A 234 -7.74 0.15 -16.47
N ILE A 235 -8.25 0.41 -15.27
CA ILE A 235 -9.40 1.29 -14.99
C ILE A 235 -8.86 2.51 -14.24
N VAL A 236 -9.20 3.72 -14.69
CA VAL A 236 -8.73 4.97 -14.09
C VAL A 236 -9.93 5.67 -13.47
N GLN A 237 -10.00 5.77 -12.15
CA GLN A 237 -11.02 6.54 -11.42
C GLN A 237 -10.74 8.06 -11.41
N GLY A 238 -9.53 8.47 -11.82
CA GLY A 238 -8.98 9.83 -11.70
C GLY A 238 -9.62 10.96 -12.54
N ASP A 239 -10.90 10.87 -12.91
CA ASP A 239 -11.61 12.00 -13.53
C ASP A 239 -12.06 13.06 -12.50
N GLY A 240 -11.99 12.73 -11.20
CA GLY A 240 -12.31 13.60 -10.07
C GLY A 240 -13.79 13.68 -9.70
N ASN A 241 -14.64 12.75 -10.17
CA ASN A 241 -16.06 12.72 -9.86
C ASN A 241 -16.51 11.40 -9.22
N GLN A 242 -16.28 11.26 -7.91
CA GLN A 242 -16.65 10.06 -7.14
C GLN A 242 -18.15 9.71 -7.12
N THR A 243 -19.02 10.53 -7.71
CA THR A 243 -20.46 10.24 -7.77
C THR A 243 -20.81 9.22 -8.86
N VAL A 244 -19.96 9.07 -9.87
CA VAL A 244 -19.95 7.91 -10.76
C VAL A 244 -18.62 7.21 -10.48
N ASP A 245 -18.69 5.97 -10.02
CA ASP A 245 -17.49 5.21 -9.69
C ASP A 245 -17.17 4.31 -10.89
N ASP A 246 -16.13 4.66 -11.65
CA ASP A 246 -15.68 3.92 -12.84
C ASP A 246 -15.49 2.42 -12.60
N LEU A 247 -14.87 2.07 -11.48
CA LEU A 247 -14.58 0.69 -11.14
C LEU A 247 -15.89 -0.07 -10.84
N PHE A 248 -16.78 0.55 -10.07
CA PHE A 248 -18.13 0.02 -9.83
C PHE A 248 -18.95 -0.07 -11.12
N TYR A 249 -18.87 0.93 -11.98
CA TYR A 249 -19.69 1.07 -13.17
C TYR A 249 -19.27 0.04 -14.22
N PHE A 250 -17.98 -0.03 -14.54
CA PHE A 250 -17.46 -0.98 -15.52
C PHE A 250 -17.53 -2.44 -15.05
N SER A 251 -17.49 -2.70 -13.74
CA SER A 251 -17.70 -4.06 -13.22
C SER A 251 -19.14 -4.57 -13.44
N ARG A 252 -20.12 -3.67 -13.58
CA ARG A 252 -21.54 -4.00 -13.85
C ARG A 252 -21.92 -3.87 -15.32
N TYR A 253 -21.24 -2.98 -16.03
CA TYR A 253 -21.61 -2.52 -17.37
C TYR A 253 -20.45 -2.65 -18.35
N ASP A 254 -19.98 -3.88 -18.55
CA ASP A 254 -18.83 -4.21 -19.43
C ASP A 254 -19.03 -3.74 -20.89
N ASP A 255 -20.27 -3.54 -21.35
CA ASP A 255 -20.54 -2.95 -22.66
C ASP A 255 -20.03 -1.52 -22.77
N VAL A 256 -20.06 -0.72 -21.70
CA VAL A 256 -19.61 0.68 -21.70
C VAL A 256 -18.10 0.75 -21.88
N TYR A 257 -17.37 -0.02 -21.06
CA TYR A 257 -15.92 -0.13 -21.15
C TYR A 257 -15.47 -0.62 -22.53
N ARG A 258 -16.08 -1.68 -23.07
CA ARG A 258 -15.70 -2.25 -24.37
C ARG A 258 -15.88 -1.30 -25.55
N ASN A 259 -16.75 -0.31 -25.42
CA ASN A 259 -16.94 0.73 -26.43
C ASN A 259 -16.01 1.94 -26.20
N GLY A 260 -15.14 1.90 -25.18
CA GLY A 260 -14.23 2.99 -24.83
C GLY A 260 -14.97 4.25 -24.41
N ILE A 261 -16.13 4.09 -23.78
CA ILE A 261 -16.95 5.20 -23.30
C ILE A 261 -16.62 5.42 -21.82
N ASP A 262 -16.26 6.65 -21.49
CA ASP A 262 -16.14 7.19 -20.15
C ASP A 262 -17.43 6.98 -19.33
N ALA A 263 -17.33 6.53 -18.07
CA ALA A 263 -18.50 6.09 -17.31
C ALA A 263 -19.43 7.25 -17.00
N GLU A 264 -18.91 8.42 -16.65
CA GLU A 264 -19.63 9.65 -16.36
C GLU A 264 -20.36 10.12 -17.60
N ALA A 265 -19.66 10.20 -18.73
CA ALA A 265 -20.25 10.59 -20.01
C ALA A 265 -21.36 9.63 -20.41
N HIS A 266 -21.16 8.33 -20.22
CA HIS A 266 -22.17 7.32 -20.47
C HIS A 266 -23.36 7.50 -19.55
N TYR A 267 -23.15 7.58 -18.23
CA TYR A 267 -24.21 7.71 -17.24
C TYR A 267 -25.06 8.94 -17.50
N ASN A 268 -24.43 10.12 -17.62
CA ASN A 268 -25.09 11.41 -17.81
C ASN A 268 -25.91 11.47 -19.11
N THR A 269 -25.48 10.77 -20.16
CA THR A 269 -26.14 10.80 -21.46
C THR A 269 -27.20 9.71 -21.62
N TYR A 270 -26.88 8.48 -21.20
CA TYR A 270 -27.62 7.25 -21.47
C TYR A 270 -27.91 6.44 -20.21
N GLY A 271 -26.91 6.21 -19.37
CA GLY A 271 -26.99 5.24 -18.27
C GLY A 271 -28.18 5.48 -17.33
N TRP A 272 -28.45 6.74 -16.95
CA TRP A 272 -29.59 7.01 -16.07
C TRP A 272 -30.96 6.73 -16.72
N LYS A 273 -31.06 6.85 -18.05
CA LYS A 273 -32.28 6.50 -18.81
C LYS A 273 -32.43 5.00 -18.99
N GLU A 274 -31.32 4.29 -18.91
CA GLU A 274 -31.25 2.83 -18.99
C GLU A 274 -31.39 2.16 -17.62
N GLY A 275 -31.56 2.95 -16.54
CA GLY A 275 -31.69 2.40 -15.19
C GLY A 275 -30.38 1.90 -14.58
N ARG A 276 -29.23 2.31 -15.13
CA ARG A 276 -27.92 1.91 -14.63
C ARG A 276 -27.59 2.71 -13.37
N ASP A 277 -26.93 2.10 -12.40
CA ASP A 277 -26.53 2.74 -11.15
C ASP A 277 -25.14 3.36 -11.27
N PRO A 278 -24.93 4.62 -10.85
CA PRO A 278 -23.64 5.29 -10.98
C PRO A 278 -22.64 4.86 -9.91
N ASN A 279 -23.11 4.43 -8.74
CA ASN A 279 -22.31 3.97 -7.61
C ASN A 279 -23.14 3.02 -6.74
N ALA A 280 -22.52 2.42 -5.72
CA ALA A 280 -23.15 1.42 -4.85
C ALA A 280 -24.34 1.94 -4.01
N PHE A 281 -24.47 3.25 -3.83
CA PHE A 281 -25.43 3.87 -2.91
C PHE A 281 -26.51 4.69 -3.61
N PHE A 282 -26.54 4.68 -4.95
CA PHE A 282 -27.57 5.35 -5.74
C PHE A 282 -28.31 4.36 -6.63
N ASP A 283 -29.59 4.11 -6.33
CA ASP A 283 -30.46 3.23 -7.11
C ASP A 283 -31.24 4.07 -8.12
N THR A 284 -30.83 4.02 -9.38
CA THR A 284 -31.37 4.90 -10.42
C THR A 284 -32.81 4.56 -10.79
N GLU A 285 -33.12 3.28 -10.96
CA GLU A 285 -34.50 2.84 -11.23
C GLU A 285 -35.40 3.09 -10.02
N GLY A 286 -34.94 2.73 -8.82
CA GLY A 286 -35.66 2.94 -7.57
C GLY A 286 -35.94 4.42 -7.32
N TYR A 287 -34.97 5.30 -7.53
CA TYR A 287 -35.15 6.74 -7.33
C TYR A 287 -36.23 7.30 -8.27
N LEU A 288 -36.20 6.92 -9.54
CA LEU A 288 -37.21 7.35 -10.51
C LEU A 288 -38.60 6.73 -10.25
N ALA A 289 -38.65 5.51 -9.70
CA ALA A 289 -39.90 4.84 -9.33
C ALA A 289 -40.58 5.51 -8.13
N VAL A 290 -39.81 5.81 -7.08
CA VAL A 290 -40.32 6.46 -5.85
C VAL A 290 -40.66 7.93 -6.12
N TYR A 291 -39.78 8.65 -6.82
CA TYR A 291 -39.89 10.08 -7.05
C TYR A 291 -40.44 10.39 -8.44
N THR A 292 -41.72 10.10 -8.62
CA THR A 292 -42.43 10.24 -9.91
C THR A 292 -42.41 11.66 -10.50
N ASP A 293 -42.21 12.70 -9.68
CA ASP A 293 -42.03 14.07 -10.13
C ASP A 293 -40.71 14.27 -10.88
N VAL A 294 -39.63 13.62 -10.44
CA VAL A 294 -38.32 13.62 -11.10
C VAL A 294 -38.41 12.83 -12.41
N ALA A 295 -39.05 11.67 -12.38
CA ALA A 295 -39.30 10.86 -13.58
C ALA A 295 -40.14 11.63 -14.61
N ALA A 296 -41.19 12.33 -14.18
CA ALA A 296 -42.03 13.15 -15.06
C ALA A 296 -41.28 14.36 -15.63
N ALA A 297 -40.32 14.92 -14.88
CA ALA A 297 -39.46 16.00 -15.34
C ALA A 297 -38.41 15.53 -16.37
N GLY A 298 -38.08 14.23 -16.40
CA GLY A 298 -37.11 13.65 -17.33
C GLY A 298 -35.70 14.19 -17.13
N VAL A 299 -35.33 14.47 -15.88
CA VAL A 299 -34.01 14.96 -15.48
C VAL A 299 -33.15 13.83 -14.91
N ASN A 300 -31.83 14.00 -14.96
CA ASN A 300 -30.88 13.04 -14.38
C ASN A 300 -31.15 12.90 -12.85
N PRO A 301 -31.49 11.69 -12.35
CA PRO A 301 -31.86 11.48 -10.96
C PRO A 301 -30.68 11.69 -10.00
N LEU A 302 -29.44 11.32 -10.38
CA LEU A 302 -28.25 11.59 -9.57
C LEU A 302 -28.05 13.10 -9.41
N GLU A 303 -28.06 13.85 -10.52
CA GLU A 303 -27.91 15.31 -10.50
C GLU A 303 -29.03 15.98 -9.68
N HIS A 304 -30.27 15.50 -9.84
CA HIS A 304 -31.40 15.97 -9.05
C HIS A 304 -31.18 15.73 -7.56
N TYR A 305 -30.78 14.52 -7.16
CA TYR A 305 -30.49 14.22 -5.77
C TYR A 305 -29.38 15.11 -5.23
N LEU A 306 -28.26 15.20 -5.95
CA LEU A 306 -27.09 15.97 -5.55
C LEU A 306 -27.41 17.45 -5.31
N THR A 307 -28.32 18.01 -6.12
CA THR A 307 -28.67 19.43 -6.10
C THR A 307 -29.82 19.77 -5.15
N TYR A 308 -30.87 18.95 -5.16
CA TYR A 308 -32.17 19.23 -4.54
C TYR A 308 -32.64 18.11 -3.61
N GLY A 309 -32.58 16.85 -4.05
CA GLY A 309 -33.22 15.72 -3.37
C GLY A 309 -32.78 15.56 -1.92
N TRP A 310 -31.49 15.67 -1.63
CA TRP A 310 -30.99 15.56 -0.25
C TRP A 310 -31.53 16.66 0.68
N LYS A 311 -31.74 17.89 0.18
CA LYS A 311 -32.30 19.01 0.95
C LYS A 311 -33.78 18.82 1.24
N GLU A 312 -34.46 18.07 0.37
CA GLU A 312 -35.85 17.65 0.55
C GLU A 312 -35.96 16.41 1.44
N GLY A 313 -34.82 15.83 1.85
CA GLY A 313 -34.75 14.61 2.65
C GLY A 313 -35.22 13.37 1.89
N ARG A 314 -35.02 13.35 0.57
CA ARG A 314 -35.17 12.15 -0.27
C ARG A 314 -33.96 11.24 -0.05
N ASP A 315 -34.12 9.95 -0.30
CA ASP A 315 -33.07 8.95 -0.14
C ASP A 315 -32.57 8.54 -1.53
N PRO A 316 -31.25 8.36 -1.74
CA PRO A 316 -30.72 7.99 -3.06
C PRO A 316 -30.87 6.48 -3.35
N SER A 317 -31.02 5.65 -2.33
CA SER A 317 -31.26 4.21 -2.44
C SER A 317 -31.82 3.64 -1.13
N ALA A 318 -32.22 2.38 -1.13
CA ALA A 318 -32.57 1.66 0.10
C ALA A 318 -31.38 1.41 1.04
N GLN A 319 -30.15 1.64 0.58
CA GLN A 319 -28.94 1.43 1.35
C GLN A 319 -28.42 2.71 2.02
N PHE A 320 -29.11 3.84 1.82
CA PHE A 320 -28.66 5.14 2.30
C PHE A 320 -29.84 6.00 2.76
N ASP A 321 -29.97 6.21 4.07
CA ASP A 321 -30.96 7.12 4.66
C ASP A 321 -30.37 8.51 4.82
N THR A 322 -30.79 9.45 3.98
CA THR A 322 -30.31 10.84 3.98
C THR A 322 -30.57 11.53 5.30
N LYS A 323 -31.76 11.33 5.88
CA LYS A 323 -32.18 12.04 7.10
C LYS A 323 -31.44 11.50 8.31
N GLN A 324 -31.33 10.17 8.42
CA GLN A 324 -30.63 9.52 9.51
C GLN A 324 -29.13 9.80 9.44
N TYR A 325 -28.54 9.77 8.23
CA TYR A 325 -27.13 10.12 8.04
C TYR A 325 -26.85 11.53 8.57
N LEU A 326 -27.65 12.54 8.17
CA LEU A 326 -27.49 13.92 8.66
C LEU A 326 -27.80 14.08 10.16
N ALA A 327 -28.73 13.28 10.70
CA ALA A 327 -29.08 13.33 12.12
C ALA A 327 -27.96 12.80 13.02
N VAL A 328 -27.23 11.77 12.57
CA VAL A 328 -26.10 11.21 13.29
C VAL A 328 -24.83 12.03 13.06
N ASN A 329 -24.62 12.51 11.83
CA ASN A 329 -23.45 13.28 11.42
C ASN A 329 -23.72 14.79 11.46
N GLY A 330 -23.82 15.33 12.68
CA GLY A 330 -24.18 16.73 12.89
C GLY A 330 -23.18 17.74 12.31
N ASP A 331 -21.92 17.33 12.13
CA ASP A 331 -20.87 18.07 11.42
C ASP A 331 -21.20 18.25 9.94
N VAL A 332 -21.60 17.19 9.24
CA VAL A 332 -22.01 17.22 7.83
C VAL A 332 -23.25 18.08 7.65
N ALA A 333 -24.23 17.92 8.54
CA ALA A 333 -25.45 18.72 8.53
C ALA A 333 -25.17 20.21 8.77
N ALA A 334 -24.28 20.54 9.70
CA ALA A 334 -23.88 21.93 9.98
C ALA A 334 -23.11 22.56 8.82
N ALA A 335 -22.27 21.78 8.12
CA ALA A 335 -21.54 22.23 6.94
C ALA A 335 -22.45 22.40 5.71
N GLY A 336 -23.64 21.80 5.71
CA GLY A 336 -24.57 21.85 4.59
C GLY A 336 -24.05 21.10 3.35
N VAL A 337 -23.22 20.08 3.58
CA VAL A 337 -22.65 19.23 2.54
C VAL A 337 -23.66 18.14 2.18
N ASN A 338 -23.68 17.73 0.91
CA ASN A 338 -24.51 16.62 0.47
C ASN A 338 -24.08 15.31 1.19
N PRO A 339 -24.99 14.58 1.84
CA PRO A 339 -24.62 13.42 2.65
C PRO A 339 -24.09 12.23 1.84
N LEU A 340 -24.64 11.97 0.65
CA LEU A 340 -24.11 10.92 -0.25
C LEU A 340 -22.70 11.28 -0.71
N LEU A 341 -22.50 12.51 -1.20
CA LEU A 341 -21.18 12.97 -1.65
C LEU A 341 -20.16 12.89 -0.52
N HIS A 342 -20.52 13.41 0.66
CA HIS A 342 -19.67 13.30 1.84
C HIS A 342 -19.32 11.84 2.16
N TYR A 343 -20.30 10.95 2.10
CA TYR A 343 -20.04 9.55 2.40
C TYR A 343 -19.08 8.91 1.40
N LEU A 344 -19.28 9.19 0.11
CA LEU A 344 -18.41 8.72 -0.96
C LEU A 344 -16.98 9.24 -0.78
N GLU A 345 -16.81 10.52 -0.45
CA GLU A 345 -15.50 11.17 -0.32
C GLU A 345 -14.77 10.90 0.99
N ASN A 346 -15.49 10.77 2.10
CA ASN A 346 -14.89 10.74 3.44
C ASN A 346 -15.54 9.71 4.36
N GLY A 347 -16.87 9.65 4.33
CA GLY A 347 -17.62 8.92 5.35
C GLY A 347 -17.36 7.42 5.36
N ALA A 348 -17.05 6.80 4.23
CA ALA A 348 -16.72 5.38 4.19
C ALA A 348 -15.39 5.08 4.92
N VAL A 349 -14.33 5.85 4.65
CA VAL A 349 -13.02 5.72 5.33
C VAL A 349 -13.13 6.07 6.82
N GLU A 350 -13.98 7.04 7.17
CA GLU A 350 -14.27 7.39 8.57
C GLU A 350 -15.15 6.34 9.30
N GLY A 351 -15.60 5.28 8.61
CA GLY A 351 -16.45 4.24 9.20
C GLY A 351 -17.87 4.69 9.53
N ARG A 352 -18.36 5.76 8.89
CA ARG A 352 -19.74 6.24 9.06
C ARG A 352 -20.72 5.22 8.46
N ALA A 353 -21.90 5.08 9.06
CA ALA A 353 -22.94 4.18 8.56
C ALA A 353 -23.91 4.93 7.62
N THR A 354 -24.35 4.26 6.56
CA THR A 354 -25.31 4.81 5.58
C THR A 354 -26.78 4.57 5.98
N TYR A 355 -27.02 3.54 6.79
CA TYR A 355 -28.33 3.09 7.28
C TYR A 355 -29.31 2.63 6.18
N ASN A 356 -30.02 1.55 6.46
CA ASN A 356 -31.15 1.09 5.64
C ASN A 356 -32.44 1.46 6.37
N ASP A 357 -33.27 2.29 5.76
CA ASP A 357 -34.51 2.76 6.38
C ASP A 357 -35.73 1.87 6.06
N GLY A 358 -35.59 0.94 5.10
CA GLY A 358 -36.67 0.10 4.61
C GLY A 358 -37.88 0.86 4.05
N ALA A 359 -37.77 2.18 3.84
CA ALA A 359 -38.84 3.08 3.40
C ALA A 359 -38.65 3.54 1.94
N PHE A 360 -37.43 3.44 1.40
CA PHE A 360 -37.18 3.44 -0.04
C PHE A 360 -37.75 2.16 -0.66
N ALA A 361 -39.02 2.20 -1.09
CA ALA A 361 -39.76 1.07 -1.65
C ALA A 361 -40.69 1.48 -2.80
#